data_AF-T0QU92-F1
#
_entry.id   AF-T0QU92-F1
#
_cell.length_a   1.000
_cell.length_b   1.000
_cell.length_c   1.000
_cell.angle_alpha   90.00
_cell.angle_beta   90.00
_cell.angle_gamma   90.00
#
_symmetry.space_group_name_H-M   'P 1'
#
loop_
_entity.id
_entity.type
_entity.pdbx_description
1 polymer ?
#
loop_
_entity_poly.entity_id
_entity_poly.type
_entity_poly.pdbx_seq_one_letter_code
_entity_poly.pdbx_strand_id
1 'polypeptide(L)'
;MAAARQAQWLPDELALLQTMDPSVMPWRHVASHLPRHSAAACRQKWTALVARVMNTGRWTPEEDDRLRKAKRRTHNWVEVERIVATRR
;
A
#
# COMPACT_ATOMS: atom_id res chain seq x y z
N MET A 1 25.06 -10.67 -17.74
CA MET A 1 24.48 -10.07 -16.51
C MET A 1 23.13 -10.73 -16.28
N ALA A 2 23.06 -11.73 -15.38
CA ALA A 2 21.83 -12.47 -15.12
C ALA A 2 20.85 -11.59 -14.34
N ALA A 3 19.76 -11.16 -14.97
CA ALA A 3 18.64 -10.56 -14.27
C ALA A 3 18.12 -11.57 -13.24
N ALA A 4 18.18 -11.22 -11.96
CA ALA A 4 17.60 -12.01 -10.89
C ALA A 4 16.11 -12.25 -11.23
N ARG A 5 15.78 -13.49 -11.58
CA ARG A 5 14.42 -13.89 -11.92
C ARG A 5 13.59 -13.74 -10.65
N GLN A 6 12.82 -12.65 -10.54
CA GLN A 6 11.93 -12.45 -9.41
C GLN A 6 11.03 -13.68 -9.32
N ALA A 7 11.06 -14.39 -8.19
CA ALA A 7 10.22 -15.55 -7.98
C ALA A 7 8.75 -15.11 -8.13
N GLN A 8 7.99 -15.85 -8.94
CA GLN A 8 6.57 -15.60 -9.10
C GLN A 8 5.88 -15.80 -7.75
N TRP A 9 5.17 -14.76 -7.30
CA TRP A 9 4.35 -14.82 -6.09
C TRP A 9 3.16 -15.74 -6.32
N LEU A 10 3.06 -16.80 -5.53
CA LEU A 10 1.93 -17.73 -5.57
C LEU A 10 0.72 -17.14 -4.81
N PRO A 11 -0.52 -17.56 -5.14
CA PRO A 11 -1.71 -17.10 -4.42
C PRO A 11 -1.61 -17.29 -2.91
N ASP A 12 -1.07 -18.42 -2.46
CA ASP A 12 -0.90 -18.72 -1.03
C ASP A 12 0.09 -17.77 -0.35
N GLU A 13 1.19 -17.44 -1.03
CA GLU A 13 2.20 -16.48 -0.54
C GLU A 13 1.63 -15.06 -0.43
N LEU A 14 0.75 -14.69 -1.38
CA LEU A 14 0.04 -13.40 -1.37
C LEU A 14 -0.99 -13.33 -0.24
N ALA A 15 -1.77 -14.40 -0.05
CA ALA A 15 -2.73 -14.49 1.04
C ALA A 15 -2.04 -14.36 2.40
N LEU A 16 -0.88 -15.03 2.55
CA LEU A 16 -0.07 -14.90 3.74
C LEU A 16 0.47 -13.46 3.90
N LEU A 17 0.97 -12.82 2.85
CA LEU A 17 1.37 -11.41 2.93
C LEU A 17 0.22 -10.47 3.33
N GLN A 18 -1.00 -10.72 2.86
CA GLN A 18 -2.16 -9.87 3.15
C GLN A 18 -2.64 -9.97 4.59
N THR A 19 -2.43 -11.11 5.25
CA THR A 19 -2.80 -11.30 6.66
C THR A 19 -1.76 -10.73 7.63
N MET A 20 -0.55 -10.46 7.16
CA MET A 20 0.56 -9.99 7.98
C MET A 20 0.53 -8.47 8.08
N ASP A 21 0.53 -7.98 9.33
CA ASP A 21 0.58 -6.56 9.63
C ASP A 21 2.02 -6.15 10.03
N PRO A 22 2.73 -5.38 9.17
CA PRO A 22 4.12 -5.00 9.43
C PRO A 22 4.27 -3.98 10.58
N SER A 23 3.18 -3.45 11.13
CA SER A 23 3.21 -2.61 12.33
C SER A 23 3.39 -3.43 13.62
N VAL A 24 2.97 -4.71 13.60
CA VAL A 24 3.10 -5.63 14.75
C VAL A 24 4.26 -6.62 14.57
N MET A 25 4.72 -6.86 13.34
CA MET A 25 5.80 -7.82 13.10
C MET A 25 6.88 -7.33 12.11
N PRO A 26 8.17 -7.57 12.41
CA PRO A 26 9.25 -7.15 11.52
C PRO A 26 9.32 -8.04 10.26
N TRP A 27 9.67 -7.45 9.11
CA TRP A 27 9.76 -8.14 7.81
C TRP A 27 10.65 -9.39 7.78
N ARG A 28 11.65 -9.47 8.67
CA ARG A 28 12.49 -10.66 8.84
C ARG A 28 11.69 -11.90 9.27
N HIS A 29 10.65 -11.69 10.08
CA HIS A 29 9.75 -12.75 10.53
C HIS A 29 8.75 -13.12 9.42
N VAL A 30 8.29 -12.14 8.65
CA VAL A 30 7.46 -12.42 7.47
C VAL A 30 8.22 -13.28 6.45
N ALA A 31 9.50 -12.94 6.22
CA ALA A 31 10.36 -13.70 5.32
C ALA A 31 10.64 -15.14 5.79
N SER A 32 10.60 -15.44 7.09
CA SER A 32 10.77 -16.83 7.56
C SER A 32 9.60 -17.73 7.16
N HIS A 33 8.41 -17.18 6.88
CA HIS A 33 7.28 -17.92 6.33
C HIS A 33 7.32 -18.01 4.79
N LEU A 34 8.19 -17.24 4.14
CA LEU A 34 8.29 -17.11 2.69
C LEU A 34 9.71 -17.43 2.24
N PRO A 35 10.14 -18.70 2.27
CA PRO A 35 11.54 -19.09 2.06
C PRO A 35 12.09 -18.73 0.67
N ARG A 36 11.20 -18.44 -0.29
CA ARG A 36 11.55 -18.04 -1.67
C ARG A 36 11.72 -16.53 -1.83
N HIS A 37 11.41 -15.74 -0.80
CA HIS A 37 11.37 -14.28 -0.85
C HIS A 37 12.14 -13.66 0.31
N SER A 38 12.96 -12.66 0.01
CA SER A 38 13.68 -11.91 1.06
C SER A 38 12.74 -10.96 1.81
N ALA A 39 13.13 -10.51 3.00
CA ALA A 39 12.39 -9.50 3.76
C ALA A 39 12.16 -8.21 2.94
N ALA A 40 13.11 -7.82 2.10
CA ALA A 40 12.98 -6.67 1.20
C ALA A 40 11.92 -6.94 0.10
N ALA A 41 11.91 -8.13 -0.49
CA ALA A 41 10.91 -8.53 -1.48
C ALA A 41 9.50 -8.59 -0.86
N CYS A 42 9.37 -9.12 0.36
CA CYS A 42 8.11 -9.16 1.11
C CYS A 42 7.57 -7.74 1.35
N ARG A 43 8.42 -6.82 1.82
CA ARG A 43 8.04 -5.41 2.02
C ARG A 43 7.55 -4.78 0.73
N GLN A 44 8.33 -4.91 -0.35
CA GLN A 44 7.99 -4.32 -1.64
C GLN A 44 6.65 -4.86 -2.15
N LYS A 45 6.42 -6.17 -2.02
CA LYS A 45 5.18 -6.80 -2.47
C LYS A 45 3.99 -6.37 -1.64
N TRP A 46 4.11 -6.34 -0.32
CA TRP A 46 3.08 -5.85 0.59
C TRP A 46 2.71 -4.40 0.28
N THR A 47 3.70 -3.51 0.12
CA THR A 47 3.45 -2.11 -0.25
C THR A 47 2.72 -2.01 -1.59
N ALA A 48 3.05 -2.85 -2.58
CA ALA A 48 2.33 -2.87 -3.86
C ALA A 48 0.89 -3.40 -3.73
N LEU A 49 0.63 -4.36 -2.84
CA LEU A 49 -0.71 -4.85 -2.52
C LEU A 49 -1.54 -3.77 -1.81
N VAL A 50 -0.95 -3.11 -0.82
CA VAL A 50 -1.58 -2.01 -0.09
C VAL A 50 -1.83 -0.84 -1.02
N ALA A 51 -0.89 -0.46 -1.88
CA ALA A 51 -1.06 0.60 -2.87
C ALA A 51 -2.10 0.27 -3.96
N ARG A 52 -2.50 -1.00 -4.11
CA ARG A 52 -3.62 -1.39 -4.96
C ARG A 52 -4.97 -1.22 -4.26
N VAL A 53 -5.00 -1.35 -2.94
CA VAL A 53 -6.21 -1.21 -2.12
C VAL A 53 -6.42 0.24 -1.68
N MET A 54 -5.34 0.93 -1.32
CA MET A 54 -5.31 2.35 -1.03
C MET A 54 -5.22 3.11 -2.33
N ASN A 55 -6.02 4.16 -2.50
CA ASN A 55 -6.01 5.01 -3.69
C ASN A 55 -4.79 5.96 -3.71
N THR A 56 -3.59 5.40 -3.54
CA THR A 56 -2.29 6.10 -3.55
C THR A 56 -1.79 6.41 -4.97
N GLY A 57 -2.60 6.14 -5.99
CA GLY A 57 -2.34 6.52 -7.38
C GLY A 57 -2.49 8.02 -7.64
N ARG A 58 -2.35 8.42 -8.91
CA ARG A 58 -2.55 9.81 -9.34
C ARG A 58 -3.92 10.33 -8.88
N TRP A 59 -3.97 11.58 -8.45
CA TRP A 59 -5.21 12.30 -8.16
C TRP A 59 -6.13 12.25 -9.37
N THR A 60 -7.34 11.73 -9.20
CA THR A 60 -8.35 11.85 -10.24
C THR A 60 -8.91 13.27 -10.25
N PRO A 61 -9.39 13.78 -11.40
CA PRO A 61 -10.01 15.10 -11.46
C PRO A 61 -11.13 15.31 -10.43
N GLU A 62 -11.87 14.25 -10.09
CA GLU A 62 -12.96 14.26 -9.10
C GLU A 62 -12.45 14.37 -7.66
N GLU A 63 -11.29 13.80 -7.36
CA GLU A 63 -10.63 13.98 -6.06
C GLU A 63 -10.08 15.40 -5.93
N ASP A 64 -9.50 15.92 -7.01
CA ASP A 64 -9.00 17.27 -7.13
C ASP A 64 -10.12 18.31 -6.94
N ASP A 65 -11.29 18.12 -7.55
CA ASP A 65 -12.42 19.02 -7.37
C ASP A 65 -12.95 18.99 -5.92
N ARG A 66 -13.02 17.80 -5.32
CA ARG A 66 -13.36 17.65 -3.89
C ARG A 66 -12.35 18.35 -2.99
N LEU A 67 -11.05 18.26 -3.29
CA LEU A 67 -9.99 18.94 -2.54
C LEU A 67 -10.13 20.46 -2.66
N ARG A 68 -10.35 20.99 -3.88
CA ARG A 68 -10.56 22.42 -4.09
C ARG A 68 -11.80 22.91 -3.36
N LYS A 69 -12.90 22.15 -3.39
CA LYS A 69 -14.13 22.47 -2.66
C LYS A 69 -13.93 22.43 -1.14
N ALA A 70 -13.23 21.43 -0.63
CA ALA A 70 -12.88 21.31 0.78
C ALA A 70 -12.02 22.49 1.25
N LYS A 71 -11.00 22.86 0.46
CA LYS A 71 -10.09 23.94 0.82
C LYS A 71 -10.75 25.33 0.83
N ARG A 72 -11.79 25.53 0.00
CA ARG A 72 -12.64 26.73 0.07
C ARG A 72 -13.48 26.80 1.35
N ARG A 73 -13.79 25.66 1.96
CA ARG A 73 -14.65 25.57 3.14
C ARG A 73 -13.87 25.62 4.44
N THR A 74 -12.70 24.99 4.50
CA THR A 74 -11.92 24.85 5.73
C THR A 74 -10.42 24.85 5.45
N HIS A 75 -9.65 25.39 6.39
CA HIS A 75 -8.20 25.32 6.38
C HIS A 75 -7.65 24.16 7.21
N ASN A 76 -8.53 23.44 7.94
CA ASN A 76 -8.16 22.29 8.76
C ASN A 76 -8.02 21.03 7.89
N TRP A 77 -6.81 20.47 7.82
CA TRP A 77 -6.51 19.30 7.00
C TRP A 77 -7.22 18.02 7.45
N VAL A 78 -7.54 17.87 8.74
CA VAL A 78 -8.32 16.72 9.23
C VAL A 78 -9.75 16.76 8.68
N GLU A 79 -10.32 17.95 8.55
CA GLU A 79 -11.66 18.12 7.96
C GLU A 79 -11.61 18.00 6.43
N VAL A 80 -10.57 18.52 5.78
CA VAL A 80 -10.33 18.33 4.34
C VAL A 80 -10.23 16.85 3.99
N GLU A 81 -9.47 16.07 4.74
CA GLU A 81 -9.33 14.62 4.55
C GLU A 81 -10.70 13.93 4.63
N ARG A 82 -11.53 14.27 5.63
CA ARG A 82 -12.88 13.73 5.77
C ARG A 82 -13.81 14.12 4.62
N ILE A 83 -13.61 15.29 4.00
CA ILE A 83 -14.42 15.73 2.84
C ILE A 83 -13.96 15.03 1.56
N VAL A 84 -12.65 14.87 1.36
CA VAL A 84 -12.11 14.18 0.19
C VAL A 84 -12.45 12.68 0.26
N ALA A 85 -12.28 12.07 1.43
CA ALA A 85 -12.68 10.69 1.80
C ALA A 85 -12.26 9.56 0.84
N THR A 86 -11.47 9.86 -0.19
CA THR A 86 -11.03 8.88 -1.20
C THR A 86 -9.65 8.32 -0.94
N ARG A 87 -8.91 8.92 -0.03
CA ARG A 87 -7.56 8.50 0.34
C ARG A 87 -7.56 8.26 1.85
N ARG A 88 -7.20 7.04 2.23
CA ARG A 88 -6.89 6.62 3.60
C ARG A 88 -5.42 6.22 3.64
#